data_AF-A0A6A9QKY9-F1
#
_entry.id   AF-A0A6A9QKY9-F1
#
_cell.length_a   1.000
_cell.length_b   1.000
_cell.length_c   1.000
_cell.angle_alpha   90.00
_cell.angle_beta   90.00
_cell.angle_gamma   90.00
#
_symmetry.space_group_name_H-M   'P 1'
#
loop_
_entity.id
_entity.type
_entity.pdbx_description
1 polymer ?
#
loop_
_entity_poly.entity_id
_entity_poly.type
_entity_poly.pdbx_seq_one_letter_code
_entity_poly.pdbx_strand_id
1 'polypeptide(L)'
;MKNVIEPWGVNVPFLILAFIYFTIGGVSLSLDPSVHGYFMLLGAYSLYAGMILRLFFPAKKYLILHILTLVLLSIPLYPFVSVSFFFLTIVEIWGLKDVKYYGSKFPINILVLSSPPLSFISWLLFPILGYKLLLISLLLYLLGVNEGIFSATLGLKPKFGIRQIPMLLIIPLLYLSYSLFPVVIIAYFVWLFYGAKKVRKNLSALSVVSSSVSTSIGSYFLGDVVHAFALGTMAPFFYSCITYSTSRYNYDEIYVISILLSLSYFLRFVYFHISGIFFVAPSLLFLYLIKDNLTLTTLKYGMSKKYLIKKLN
;
A
#
# COMPACT_ATOMS: atom_id res chain seq x y z
N MET A 1 -29.20 4.58 19.99
CA MET A 1 -27.84 5.06 19.61
C MET A 1 -27.87 5.46 18.13
N LYS A 2 -27.99 6.76 17.82
CA LYS A 2 -27.89 7.25 16.43
C LYS A 2 -26.41 7.24 16.00
N ASN A 3 -26.11 6.48 14.96
CA ASN A 3 -24.94 6.50 14.07
C ASN A 3 -23.58 6.90 14.70
N VAL A 4 -22.88 5.95 15.32
CA VAL A 4 -21.57 6.26 15.96
C VAL A 4 -20.44 6.38 14.93
N ILE A 5 -20.53 5.74 13.75
CA ILE A 5 -19.52 5.86 12.68
C ILE A 5 -20.24 5.80 11.32
N GLU A 6 -20.40 6.94 10.65
CA GLU A 6 -20.79 6.96 9.23
C GLU A 6 -19.53 6.93 8.36
N PRO A 7 -19.23 5.82 7.67
CA PRO A 7 -18.14 5.78 6.71
C PRO A 7 -18.51 6.53 5.43
N TRP A 8 -17.48 6.91 4.66
CA TRP A 8 -17.62 7.36 3.28
C TRP A 8 -16.47 6.79 2.44
N GLY A 9 -16.55 6.90 1.12
CA GLY A 9 -15.57 6.30 0.20
C GLY A 9 -14.25 7.08 0.12
N VAL A 10 -13.62 7.36 1.26
CA VAL A 10 -12.43 8.20 1.37
C VAL A 10 -11.29 7.75 0.46
N ASN A 11 -11.10 6.45 0.23
CA ASN A 11 -10.02 5.95 -0.62
C ASN A 11 -10.20 6.25 -2.11
N VAL A 12 -11.43 6.50 -2.59
CA VAL A 12 -11.71 6.69 -4.02
C VAL A 12 -10.93 7.87 -4.62
N PRO A 13 -10.98 9.09 -4.07
CA PRO A 13 -10.20 10.20 -4.61
C PRO A 13 -8.68 9.96 -4.53
N PHE A 14 -8.19 9.30 -3.49
CA PHE A 14 -6.77 8.95 -3.36
C PHE A 14 -6.32 7.90 -4.39
N LEU A 15 -7.18 6.93 -4.71
CA LEU A 15 -6.94 5.97 -5.79
C LEU A 15 -6.83 6.70 -7.13
N ILE A 16 -7.76 7.61 -7.42
CA ILE A 16 -7.72 8.40 -8.66
C ILE A 16 -6.43 9.22 -8.74
N LEU A 17 -6.08 9.94 -7.67
CA LEU A 17 -4.85 10.72 -7.58
C LEU A 17 -3.61 9.85 -7.80
N ALA A 18 -3.58 8.64 -7.23
CA ALA A 18 -2.47 7.71 -7.41
C ALA A 18 -2.22 7.34 -8.87
N PHE A 19 -3.28 7.03 -9.61
CA PHE A 19 -3.16 6.66 -11.02
C PHE A 19 -2.87 7.86 -11.93
N ILE A 20 -3.31 9.06 -11.56
CA ILE A 20 -2.85 10.30 -12.22
C ILE A 20 -1.33 10.42 -12.07
N TYR A 21 -0.79 10.26 -10.86
CA TYR A 21 0.65 10.33 -10.63
C TYR A 21 1.43 9.20 -11.30
N PHE A 22 0.94 7.96 -11.30
CA PHE A 22 1.57 6.89 -12.07
C PHE A 22 1.59 7.19 -13.57
N THR A 23 0.53 7.81 -14.11
CA THR A 23 0.49 8.22 -15.53
C THR A 23 1.52 9.31 -15.81
N ILE A 24 1.58 10.35 -14.97
CA ILE A 24 2.59 11.43 -15.10
C ILE A 24 4.00 10.84 -14.98
N GLY A 25 4.24 9.96 -14.01
CA GLY A 25 5.52 9.26 -13.85
C GLY A 25 5.88 8.41 -15.06
N GLY A 26 4.92 7.68 -15.64
CA GLY A 26 5.14 6.92 -16.88
C GLY A 26 5.51 7.81 -18.06
N VAL A 27 4.75 8.90 -18.29
CA VAL A 27 5.02 9.86 -19.37
C VAL A 27 6.37 10.57 -19.18
N SER A 28 6.76 10.84 -17.93
CA SER A 28 8.03 11.50 -17.63
C SER A 28 9.26 10.73 -18.10
N LEU A 29 9.19 9.40 -18.28
CA LEU A 29 10.28 8.62 -18.85
C LEU A 29 10.72 9.11 -20.24
N SER A 30 9.82 9.74 -21.00
CA SER A 30 10.11 10.30 -22.33
C SER A 30 10.38 11.80 -22.32
N LEU A 31 9.94 12.53 -21.29
CA LEU A 31 10.03 13.99 -21.22
C LEU A 31 11.15 14.46 -20.29
N ASP A 32 11.18 13.94 -19.06
CA ASP A 32 12.19 14.22 -18.04
C ASP A 32 12.29 12.99 -17.11
N PRO A 33 13.23 12.06 -17.37
CA PRO A 33 13.39 10.86 -16.57
C PRO A 33 13.75 11.12 -15.10
N SER A 34 14.28 12.32 -14.78
CA SER A 34 14.73 12.65 -13.42
C SER A 34 13.58 12.71 -12.41
N VAL A 35 12.37 13.04 -12.88
CA VAL A 35 11.17 13.15 -12.04
C VAL A 35 10.33 11.86 -12.01
N HIS A 36 10.71 10.83 -12.77
CA HIS A 36 9.98 9.55 -12.81
C HIS A 36 9.78 8.96 -11.42
N GLY A 37 10.88 8.74 -10.68
CA GLY A 37 10.83 8.15 -9.34
C GLY A 37 9.98 8.98 -8.36
N TYR A 38 10.00 10.32 -8.50
CA TYR A 38 9.20 11.23 -7.67
C TYR A 38 7.71 10.98 -7.85
N PHE A 39 7.22 11.01 -9.09
CA PHE A 39 5.80 10.81 -9.38
C PHE A 39 5.33 9.38 -9.08
N MET A 40 6.17 8.37 -9.32
CA MET A 40 5.85 7.00 -8.92
C MET A 40 5.67 6.88 -7.40
N LEU A 41 6.51 7.54 -6.60
CA LEU A 41 6.34 7.56 -5.16
C LEU A 41 5.12 8.37 -4.72
N LEU A 42 4.86 9.55 -5.31
CA LEU A 42 3.62 10.30 -5.03
C LEU A 42 2.36 9.45 -5.26
N GLY A 43 2.35 8.65 -6.34
CA GLY A 43 1.26 7.71 -6.61
C GLY A 43 1.11 6.66 -5.51
N ALA A 44 2.22 6.05 -5.10
CA ALA A 44 2.23 5.05 -4.03
C ALA A 44 1.80 5.62 -2.67
N TYR A 45 2.27 6.82 -2.32
CA TYR A 45 1.88 7.52 -1.09
C TYR A 45 0.41 7.97 -1.11
N SER A 46 -0.15 8.21 -2.30
CA SER A 46 -1.60 8.43 -2.47
C SER A 46 -2.40 7.17 -2.18
N LEU A 47 -2.00 6.01 -2.72
CA LEU A 47 -2.63 4.73 -2.37
C LEU A 47 -2.55 4.46 -0.87
N TYR A 48 -1.36 4.67 -0.30
CA TYR A 48 -1.10 4.53 1.12
C TYR A 48 -2.04 5.38 2.00
N ALA A 49 -2.09 6.70 1.77
CA ALA A 49 -2.93 7.59 2.56
C ALA A 49 -4.42 7.22 2.44
N GLY A 50 -4.91 6.99 1.22
CA GLY A 50 -6.29 6.58 0.98
C GLY A 50 -6.67 5.28 1.70
N MET A 51 -5.75 4.31 1.73
CA MET A 51 -5.99 3.02 2.36
C MET A 51 -5.85 3.04 3.88
N ILE A 52 -4.95 3.85 4.47
CA ILE A 52 -4.98 4.09 5.92
C ILE A 52 -6.33 4.67 6.33
N LEU A 53 -6.77 5.74 5.65
CA LEU A 53 -8.01 6.42 5.98
C LEU A 53 -9.21 5.49 5.83
N ARG A 54 -9.24 4.64 4.80
CA ARG A 54 -10.33 3.67 4.62
C ARG A 54 -10.33 2.56 5.68
N LEU A 55 -9.18 1.92 5.90
CA LEU A 55 -9.12 0.69 6.70
C LEU A 55 -9.20 0.97 8.20
N PHE A 56 -8.63 2.09 8.65
CA PHE A 56 -8.48 2.38 10.07
C PHE A 56 -9.35 3.56 10.53
N PHE A 57 -9.55 4.57 9.68
CA PHE A 57 -10.20 5.83 10.08
C PHE A 57 -11.29 6.32 9.10
N PRO A 58 -12.27 5.50 8.67
CA PRO A 58 -13.17 5.86 7.55
C PRO A 58 -14.26 6.88 7.89
N ALA A 59 -14.35 7.33 9.15
CA ALA A 59 -15.48 8.09 9.65
C ALA A 59 -15.57 9.50 9.05
N LYS A 60 -16.79 9.93 8.67
CA LYS A 60 -17.07 11.29 8.17
C LYS A 60 -16.69 12.40 9.16
N LYS A 61 -16.62 12.11 10.46
CA LYS A 61 -16.20 13.14 11.44
C LYS A 61 -14.77 13.64 11.20
N TYR A 62 -13.91 12.86 10.54
CA TYR A 62 -12.56 13.24 10.15
C TYR A 62 -12.48 13.86 8.75
N LEU A 63 -13.63 14.11 8.09
CA LEU A 63 -13.70 14.50 6.67
C LEU A 63 -12.83 15.71 6.33
N ILE A 64 -12.79 16.73 7.18
CA ILE A 64 -11.97 17.93 6.95
C ILE A 64 -10.49 17.56 6.84
N LEU A 65 -9.99 16.73 7.75
CA LEU A 65 -8.60 16.29 7.73
C LEU A 65 -8.31 15.31 6.57
N HIS A 66 -9.29 14.50 6.18
CA HIS A 66 -9.16 13.65 4.99
C HIS A 66 -9.01 14.48 3.72
N ILE A 67 -9.85 15.52 3.55
CA ILE A 67 -9.80 16.44 2.41
C ILE A 67 -8.49 17.22 2.44
N LEU A 68 -8.07 17.71 3.60
CA LEU A 68 -6.81 18.44 3.73
C LEU A 68 -5.61 17.56 3.37
N THR A 69 -5.59 16.31 3.82
CA THR A 69 -4.57 15.31 3.43
C THR A 69 -4.56 15.12 1.91
N LEU A 70 -5.73 14.95 1.28
CA LEU A 70 -5.86 14.78 -0.17
C LEU A 70 -5.36 16.01 -0.95
N VAL A 71 -5.79 17.21 -0.56
CA VAL A 71 -5.44 18.47 -1.24
C VAL A 71 -3.94 18.70 -1.16
N LEU A 72 -3.34 18.56 0.02
CA LEU A 72 -1.91 18.75 0.20
C LEU A 72 -1.09 17.71 -0.57
N LEU A 73 -1.56 16.46 -0.60
CA LEU A 73 -0.91 15.39 -1.36
C LEU A 73 -1.05 15.60 -2.88
N SER A 74 -2.09 16.31 -3.33
CA SER A 74 -2.29 16.65 -4.75
C SER A 74 -1.38 17.75 -5.27
N ILE A 75 -0.68 18.47 -4.38
CA ILE A 75 0.31 19.49 -4.73
C ILE A 75 1.69 18.81 -4.70
N PRO A 76 2.29 18.47 -5.86
CA PRO A 76 3.51 17.67 -5.94
C PRO A 76 4.76 18.54 -5.70
N LEU A 77 4.76 19.32 -4.62
CA LEU A 77 5.83 20.25 -4.26
C LEU A 77 6.19 20.11 -2.78
N TYR A 78 7.47 20.29 -2.47
CA TYR A 78 7.92 20.42 -1.09
C TYR A 78 7.44 21.77 -0.51
N PRO A 79 6.96 21.83 0.75
CA PRO A 79 6.83 20.75 1.73
C PRO A 79 5.42 20.11 1.80
N PHE A 80 4.51 20.42 0.87
CA PHE A 80 3.08 20.05 0.96
C PHE A 80 2.84 18.55 1.19
N VAL A 81 3.62 17.69 0.55
CA VAL A 81 3.53 16.23 0.72
C VAL A 81 3.84 15.82 2.16
N SER A 82 4.88 16.39 2.79
CA SER A 82 5.19 16.14 4.20
C SER A 82 4.03 16.60 5.09
N VAL A 83 3.53 17.81 4.87
CA VAL A 83 2.39 18.37 5.63
C VAL A 83 1.14 17.50 5.49
N SER A 84 0.91 16.84 4.35
CA SER A 84 -0.18 15.87 4.20
C SER A 84 -0.09 14.71 5.21
N PHE A 85 1.12 14.19 5.46
CA PHE A 85 1.36 13.12 6.43
C PHE A 85 1.32 13.60 7.88
N PHE A 86 1.61 14.88 8.13
CA PHE A 86 1.33 15.49 9.43
C PHE A 86 -0.18 15.46 9.73
N PHE A 87 -1.04 15.88 8.80
CA PHE A 87 -2.49 15.81 8.99
C PHE A 87 -3.01 14.38 9.07
N LEU A 88 -2.46 13.45 8.29
CA LEU A 88 -2.78 12.03 8.41
C LEU A 88 -2.44 11.48 9.81
N THR A 89 -1.31 11.90 10.39
CA THR A 89 -0.92 11.53 11.76
C THR A 89 -1.90 12.11 12.79
N ILE A 90 -2.41 13.32 12.59
CA ILE A 90 -3.46 13.89 13.45
C ILE A 90 -4.74 13.04 13.39
N VAL A 91 -5.17 12.62 12.18
CA VAL A 91 -6.33 11.71 12.03
C VAL A 91 -6.11 10.42 12.78
N GLU A 92 -4.92 9.82 12.65
CA GLU A 92 -4.57 8.60 13.36
C GLU A 92 -4.66 8.76 14.89
N ILE A 93 -4.06 9.81 15.45
CA ILE A 93 -4.11 10.08 16.90
C ILE A 93 -5.55 10.28 17.36
N TRP A 94 -6.35 11.03 16.61
CA TRP A 94 -7.76 11.25 16.94
C TRP A 94 -8.55 9.94 16.87
N GLY A 95 -8.36 9.18 15.80
CA GLY A 95 -8.96 7.86 15.61
C GLY A 95 -8.66 6.88 16.75
N LEU A 96 -7.40 6.79 17.16
CA LEU A 96 -6.99 5.93 18.28
C LEU A 96 -7.62 6.36 19.61
N LYS A 97 -7.71 7.67 19.88
CA LYS A 97 -8.40 8.20 21.07
C LYS A 97 -9.88 7.80 21.08
N ASP A 98 -10.54 7.92 19.93
CA ASP A 98 -11.95 7.57 19.81
C ASP A 98 -12.20 6.08 20.00
N VAL A 99 -11.39 5.21 19.40
CA VAL A 99 -11.53 3.75 19.57
C VAL A 99 -11.34 3.34 21.03
N LYS A 100 -10.38 3.97 21.73
CA LYS A 100 -10.17 3.75 23.17
C LYS A 100 -11.39 4.20 23.99
N TYR A 101 -11.99 5.33 23.65
CA TYR A 101 -13.20 5.83 24.31
C TYR A 101 -14.42 4.94 24.08
N TYR A 102 -14.55 4.35 22.89
CA TYR A 102 -15.63 3.41 22.55
C TYR A 102 -15.47 2.02 23.18
N GLY A 103 -14.42 1.78 23.98
CA GLY A 103 -14.21 0.52 24.70
C GLY A 103 -13.86 -0.69 23.81
N SER A 104 -13.56 -0.46 22.54
CA SER A 104 -13.23 -1.54 21.60
C SER A 104 -11.76 -1.95 21.70
N LYS A 105 -11.49 -3.25 21.57
CA LYS A 105 -10.13 -3.78 21.44
C LYS A 105 -9.63 -3.51 20.02
N PHE A 106 -8.94 -2.38 19.82
CA PHE A 106 -8.25 -2.11 18.56
C PHE A 106 -7.05 -3.05 18.41
N PRO A 107 -6.93 -3.83 17.33
CA PRO A 107 -5.72 -4.59 17.06
C PRO A 107 -4.59 -3.60 16.75
N ILE A 108 -3.62 -3.49 17.66
CA ILE A 108 -2.50 -2.56 17.53
C ILE A 108 -1.55 -3.08 16.45
N ASN A 109 -1.70 -2.57 15.22
CA ASN A 109 -0.77 -2.85 14.14
C ASN A 109 0.35 -1.80 14.15
N ILE A 110 1.41 -2.04 14.92
CA ILE A 110 2.52 -1.10 15.15
C ILE A 110 3.22 -0.72 13.83
N LEU A 111 3.37 -1.65 12.89
CA LEU A 111 3.97 -1.35 11.59
C LEU A 111 3.15 -0.30 10.81
N VAL A 112 1.83 -0.45 10.83
CA VAL A 112 0.93 0.52 10.19
C VAL A 112 0.89 1.82 10.97
N LEU A 113 0.69 1.77 12.29
CA LEU A 113 0.53 2.98 13.11
C LEU A 113 1.82 3.80 13.25
N SER A 114 2.99 3.20 13.03
CA SER A 114 4.24 3.96 12.96
C SER A 114 4.45 4.62 11.58
N SER A 115 3.73 4.17 10.55
CA SER A 115 4.00 4.61 9.18
C SER A 115 3.60 6.06 8.87
N PRO A 116 2.48 6.66 9.38
CA PRO A 116 2.19 8.08 9.14
C PRO A 116 3.22 9.05 9.71
N PRO A 117 3.59 8.97 11.01
CA PRO A 117 4.59 9.89 11.55
C PRO A 117 5.96 9.70 10.90
N LEU A 118 6.34 8.45 10.57
CA LEU A 118 7.58 8.19 9.83
C LEU A 118 7.51 8.71 8.41
N SER A 119 6.35 8.70 7.75
CA SER A 119 6.18 9.29 6.41
C SER A 119 6.28 10.81 6.43
N PHE A 120 5.75 11.46 7.48
CA PHE A 120 5.96 12.89 7.71
C PHE A 120 7.45 13.24 7.78
N ILE A 121 8.19 12.53 8.64
CA ILE A 121 9.64 12.71 8.80
C ILE A 121 10.38 12.38 7.49
N SER A 122 10.01 11.29 6.82
CA SER A 122 10.66 10.85 5.59
C SER A 122 10.49 11.87 4.47
N TRP A 123 9.29 12.43 4.29
CA TRP A 123 9.04 13.49 3.31
C TRP A 123 9.58 14.86 3.73
N LEU A 124 9.84 15.09 5.02
CA LEU A 124 10.51 16.31 5.45
C LEU A 124 12.00 16.26 5.09
N LEU A 125 12.62 15.09 5.24
CA LEU A 125 14.05 14.89 5.07
C LEU A 125 14.45 14.36 3.68
N PHE A 126 13.50 13.94 2.83
CA PHE A 126 13.80 13.39 1.50
C PHE A 126 14.67 14.31 0.62
N PRO A 127 14.55 15.66 0.65
CA PRO A 127 15.39 16.50 -0.20
C PRO A 127 16.88 16.40 0.17
N ILE A 128 17.18 15.99 1.40
CA ILE A 128 18.54 15.88 1.95
C ILE A 128 19.02 14.42 1.91
N LEU A 129 18.16 13.47 2.27
CA LEU A 129 18.49 12.06 2.47
C LEU A 129 18.09 11.14 1.30
N GLY A 130 17.39 11.70 0.31
CA GLY A 130 17.00 11.02 -0.93
C GLY A 130 15.87 10.00 -0.79
N TYR A 131 15.54 9.35 -1.90
CA TYR A 131 14.40 8.43 -2.03
C TYR A 131 14.47 7.19 -1.14
N LYS A 132 15.67 6.80 -0.66
CA LYS A 132 15.86 5.64 0.22
C LYS A 132 14.99 5.72 1.47
N LEU A 133 14.86 6.91 2.02
CA LEU A 133 14.10 7.15 3.25
C LEU A 133 12.60 6.90 3.05
N LEU A 134 12.07 7.25 1.88
CA LEU A 134 10.66 7.08 1.53
C LEU A 134 10.27 5.60 1.43
N LEU A 135 11.17 4.75 0.93
CA LEU A 135 10.95 3.31 0.85
C LEU A 135 10.69 2.67 2.22
N ILE A 136 11.34 3.18 3.28
CA ILE A 136 11.26 2.62 4.62
C ILE A 136 9.86 2.83 5.21
N SER A 137 9.35 4.06 5.18
CA SER A 137 8.03 4.35 5.75
C SER A 137 6.91 3.65 4.98
N LEU A 138 7.05 3.54 3.65
CA LEU A 138 6.12 2.83 2.80
C LEU A 138 6.18 1.31 3.03
N LEU A 139 7.37 0.72 3.22
CA LEU A 139 7.54 -0.70 3.50
C LEU A 139 6.92 -1.10 4.85
N LEU A 140 7.06 -0.27 5.88
CA LEU A 140 6.38 -0.47 7.17
C LEU A 140 4.87 -0.62 6.99
N TYR A 141 4.26 0.31 6.27
CA TYR A 141 2.84 0.26 5.97
C TYR A 141 2.46 -1.01 5.20
N LEU A 142 3.17 -1.29 4.10
CA LEU A 142 2.87 -2.38 3.18
C LEU A 142 2.91 -3.73 3.88
N LEU A 143 3.97 -4.00 4.64
CA LEU A 143 4.12 -5.23 5.41
C LEU A 143 3.04 -5.32 6.51
N GLY A 144 2.81 -4.22 7.23
CA GLY A 144 1.83 -4.17 8.30
C GLY A 144 0.40 -4.46 7.84
N VAL A 145 -0.07 -3.82 6.77
CA VAL A 145 -1.44 -4.05 6.25
C VAL A 145 -1.59 -5.45 5.66
N ASN A 146 -0.57 -5.94 4.95
CA ASN A 146 -0.64 -7.25 4.30
C ASN A 146 -0.57 -8.43 5.27
N GLU A 147 -0.10 -8.23 6.51
CA GLU A 147 -0.21 -9.23 7.57
C GLU A 147 -1.66 -9.71 7.77
N GLY A 148 -2.62 -8.77 7.78
CA GLY A 148 -4.05 -9.09 7.93
C GLY A 148 -4.60 -9.87 6.73
N ILE A 149 -4.16 -9.52 5.52
CA ILE A 149 -4.59 -10.19 4.28
C ILE A 149 -4.05 -11.61 4.24
N PHE A 150 -2.75 -11.80 4.45
CA PHE A 150 -2.15 -13.14 4.46
C PHE A 150 -2.70 -14.00 5.60
N SER A 151 -2.96 -13.43 6.77
CA SER A 151 -3.64 -14.15 7.86
C SER A 151 -5.01 -14.67 7.41
N ALA A 152 -5.79 -13.85 6.70
CA ALA A 152 -7.13 -14.23 6.25
C ALA A 152 -7.15 -15.17 5.03
N THR A 153 -6.21 -15.03 4.09
CA THR A 153 -6.20 -15.77 2.81
C THR A 153 -5.41 -17.06 2.89
N LEU A 154 -4.29 -17.06 3.62
CA LEU A 154 -3.40 -18.22 3.80
C LEU A 154 -3.67 -18.94 5.14
N GLY A 155 -4.56 -18.43 5.99
CA GLY A 155 -4.89 -19.04 7.28
C GLY A 155 -3.76 -18.93 8.31
N LEU A 156 -2.91 -17.91 8.19
CA LEU A 156 -1.82 -17.65 9.12
C LEU A 156 -2.36 -17.02 10.41
N LYS A 157 -1.62 -17.17 11.51
CA LYS A 157 -1.95 -16.50 12.76
C LYS A 157 -1.54 -15.03 12.65
N PRO A 158 -2.43 -14.06 12.95
CA PRO A 158 -2.05 -12.66 13.01
C PRO A 158 -1.01 -12.45 14.12
N LYS A 159 -0.05 -11.58 13.84
CA LYS A 159 1.12 -11.24 14.67
C LYS A 159 1.18 -9.74 14.98
N PHE A 160 0.04 -9.14 15.33
CA PHE A 160 -0.04 -7.73 15.73
C PHE A 160 0.66 -7.42 17.07
N GLY A 161 0.87 -6.13 17.33
CA GLY A 161 1.41 -5.61 18.58
C GLY A 161 2.88 -5.91 18.76
N ILE A 162 3.26 -6.34 19.97
CA ILE A 162 4.66 -6.57 20.34
C ILE A 162 5.38 -7.58 19.44
N ARG A 163 4.64 -8.48 18.80
CA ARG A 163 5.17 -9.47 17.87
C ARG A 163 5.75 -8.85 16.59
N GLN A 164 5.38 -7.61 16.27
CA GLN A 164 5.87 -6.87 15.11
C GLN A 164 7.18 -6.10 15.39
N ILE A 165 7.63 -6.03 16.65
CA ILE A 165 8.88 -5.33 17.02
C ILE A 165 10.09 -5.81 16.21
N PRO A 166 10.31 -7.13 15.99
CA PRO A 166 11.43 -7.58 15.17
C PRO A 166 11.42 -6.97 13.76
N MET A 167 10.25 -6.88 13.13
CA MET A 167 10.12 -6.27 11.81
C MET A 167 10.33 -4.75 11.85
N LEU A 168 9.79 -4.09 12.88
CA LEU A 168 9.97 -2.65 13.10
C LEU A 168 11.45 -2.26 13.24
N LEU A 169 12.27 -3.13 13.85
CA LEU A 169 13.71 -2.91 14.02
C LEU A 169 14.53 -3.23 12.76
N ILE A 170 14.13 -4.24 11.99
CA ILE A 170 14.87 -4.70 10.81
C ILE A 170 14.66 -3.76 9.61
N ILE A 171 13.44 -3.25 9.40
CA ILE A 171 13.10 -2.44 8.21
C ILE A 171 13.96 -1.16 8.08
N PRO A 172 14.22 -0.38 9.14
CA PRO A 172 15.09 0.80 9.07
C PRO A 172 16.53 0.50 8.64
N LEU A 173 17.02 -0.74 8.82
CA LEU A 173 18.37 -1.13 8.39
C LEU A 173 18.55 -1.05 6.88
N LEU A 174 17.46 -1.06 6.10
CA LEU A 174 17.50 -0.82 4.65
C LEU A 174 18.10 0.53 4.27
N TYR A 175 18.03 1.53 5.18
CA TYR A 175 18.69 2.81 4.96
C TYR A 175 20.21 2.65 4.83
N LEU A 176 20.80 1.78 5.66
CA LEU A 176 22.25 1.56 5.73
C LEU A 176 22.75 0.81 4.49
N SER A 177 21.98 -0.17 4.00
CA SER A 177 22.32 -0.91 2.81
C SER A 177 21.08 -1.45 2.11
N TYR A 178 20.90 -1.06 0.84
CA TYR A 178 19.86 -1.62 -0.03
C TYR A 178 20.04 -3.10 -0.31
N SER A 179 21.25 -3.64 -0.18
CA SER A 179 21.51 -5.09 -0.32
C SER A 179 20.80 -5.92 0.73
N LEU A 180 20.31 -5.31 1.82
CA LEU A 180 19.49 -5.97 2.83
C LEU A 180 18.03 -6.17 2.39
N PHE A 181 17.59 -5.61 1.26
CA PHE A 181 16.21 -5.72 0.79
C PHE A 181 15.68 -7.17 0.73
N PRO A 182 16.35 -8.12 0.04
CA PRO A 182 15.94 -9.53 0.07
C PRO A 182 15.91 -10.11 1.49
N VAL A 183 16.87 -9.76 2.35
CA VAL A 183 16.91 -10.23 3.74
C VAL A 183 15.66 -9.78 4.50
N VAL A 184 15.26 -8.51 4.37
CA VAL A 184 14.06 -7.98 5.03
C VAL A 184 12.79 -8.67 4.54
N ILE A 185 12.65 -8.87 3.23
CA ILE A 185 11.47 -9.53 2.64
C ILE A 185 11.39 -11.01 3.04
N ILE A 186 12.51 -11.74 2.97
CA ILE A 186 12.56 -13.14 3.38
C ILE A 186 12.31 -13.26 4.88
N ALA A 187 12.95 -12.42 5.71
CA ALA A 187 12.74 -12.41 7.14
C ALA A 187 11.28 -12.11 7.50
N TYR A 188 10.63 -11.18 6.80
CA TYR A 188 9.20 -10.90 6.96
C TYR A 188 8.35 -12.15 6.72
N PHE A 189 8.54 -12.86 5.61
CA PHE A 189 7.73 -14.04 5.32
C PHE A 189 8.09 -15.21 6.25
N VAL A 190 9.36 -15.46 6.55
CA VAL A 190 9.74 -16.47 7.56
C VAL A 190 9.07 -16.16 8.90
N TRP A 191 9.14 -14.90 9.35
CA TRP A 191 8.45 -14.45 10.55
C TRP A 191 6.94 -14.65 10.43
N LEU A 192 6.30 -14.30 9.31
CA LEU A 192 4.86 -14.42 9.14
C LEU A 192 4.37 -15.88 9.21
N PHE A 193 5.12 -16.79 8.57
CA PHE A 193 4.80 -18.22 8.53
C PHE A 193 5.23 -18.99 9.79
N TYR A 194 6.09 -18.42 10.63
CA TYR A 194 6.57 -19.07 11.84
C TYR A 194 5.40 -19.48 12.77
N GLY A 195 5.32 -20.78 13.08
CA GLY A 195 4.27 -21.36 13.93
C GLY A 195 2.96 -21.67 13.21
N ALA A 196 2.91 -21.56 11.87
CA ALA A 196 1.76 -22.01 11.08
C ALA A 196 1.75 -23.55 10.98
N LYS A 197 0.69 -24.19 11.50
CA LYS A 197 0.51 -25.65 11.43
C LYS A 197 0.03 -26.13 10.05
N LYS A 198 -0.75 -25.30 9.37
CA LYS A 198 -1.30 -25.57 8.03
C LYS A 198 -1.46 -24.25 7.29
N VAL A 199 -1.00 -24.20 6.06
CA VAL A 199 -1.18 -23.05 5.15
C VAL A 199 -2.30 -23.38 4.19
N ARG A 200 -3.29 -22.50 4.07
CA ARG A 200 -4.35 -22.62 3.06
C ARG A 200 -3.76 -22.34 1.69
N LYS A 201 -4.04 -23.22 0.73
CA LYS A 201 -3.71 -23.00 -0.68
C LYS A 201 -4.61 -21.89 -1.23
N ASN A 202 -4.06 -20.70 -1.42
CA ASN A 202 -4.71 -19.58 -2.10
C ASN A 202 -3.73 -19.05 -3.15
N LEU A 203 -4.06 -19.21 -4.44
CA LEU A 203 -3.15 -18.90 -5.54
C LEU A 203 -2.73 -17.44 -5.54
N SER A 204 -3.69 -16.52 -5.42
CA SER A 204 -3.43 -15.07 -5.39
C SER A 204 -2.54 -14.62 -4.24
N ALA A 205 -2.75 -15.16 -3.05
CA ALA A 205 -1.91 -14.81 -1.91
C ALA A 205 -0.50 -15.42 -2.04
N LEU A 206 -0.40 -16.67 -2.49
CA LEU A 206 0.88 -17.33 -2.73
C LEU A 206 1.68 -16.67 -3.85
N SER A 207 1.02 -16.21 -4.91
CA SER A 207 1.68 -15.53 -6.02
C SER A 207 2.23 -14.16 -5.61
N VAL A 208 1.52 -13.41 -4.74
CA VAL A 208 2.03 -12.16 -4.16
C VAL A 208 3.27 -12.41 -3.30
N VAL A 209 3.27 -13.48 -2.48
CA VAL A 209 4.45 -13.89 -1.70
C VAL A 209 5.60 -14.26 -2.64
N SER A 210 5.37 -15.13 -3.62
CA SER A 210 6.41 -15.58 -4.55
C SER A 210 6.96 -14.45 -5.40
N SER A 211 6.10 -13.53 -5.88
CA SER A 211 6.54 -12.36 -6.63
C SER A 211 7.46 -11.49 -5.79
N SER A 212 7.07 -11.15 -4.55
CA SER A 212 7.89 -10.32 -3.66
C SER A 212 9.24 -10.98 -3.31
N VAL A 213 9.24 -12.28 -3.00
CA VAL A 213 10.48 -13.03 -2.72
C VAL A 213 11.36 -13.13 -3.97
N SER A 214 10.80 -13.52 -5.11
CA SER A 214 11.58 -13.71 -6.35
C SER A 214 12.20 -12.41 -6.84
N THR A 215 11.47 -11.29 -6.87
CA THR A 215 12.01 -9.99 -7.28
C THR A 215 13.01 -9.44 -6.28
N SER A 216 12.81 -9.66 -4.98
CA SER A 216 13.76 -9.17 -3.97
C SER A 216 15.08 -9.94 -4.05
N ILE A 217 15.05 -11.27 -4.22
CA ILE A 217 16.24 -12.07 -4.52
C ILE A 217 16.86 -11.65 -5.85
N GLY A 218 16.04 -11.47 -6.88
CA GLY A 218 16.48 -11.00 -8.20
C GLY A 218 17.26 -9.68 -8.11
N SER A 219 16.82 -8.76 -7.25
CA SER A 219 17.50 -7.46 -7.02
C SER A 219 18.90 -7.56 -6.43
N TYR A 220 19.20 -8.66 -5.72
CA TYR A 220 20.55 -8.91 -5.24
C TYR A 220 21.52 -9.23 -6.39
N PHE A 221 21.05 -10.00 -7.38
CA PHE A 221 21.88 -10.48 -8.49
C PHE A 221 21.88 -9.54 -9.69
N LEU A 222 20.72 -9.00 -10.05
CA LEU A 222 20.52 -8.15 -11.23
C LEU A 222 20.64 -6.65 -10.90
N GLY A 223 20.57 -6.28 -9.62
CA GLY A 223 20.55 -4.90 -9.17
C GLY A 223 19.15 -4.25 -9.21
N ASP A 224 19.14 -2.93 -9.01
CA ASP A 224 17.95 -2.08 -8.94
C ASP A 224 16.88 -2.47 -7.90
N VAL A 225 17.20 -2.18 -6.65
CA VAL A 225 16.33 -2.42 -5.48
C VAL A 225 15.05 -1.58 -5.51
N VAL A 226 15.09 -0.37 -6.11
CA VAL A 226 13.92 0.53 -6.13
C VAL A 226 12.81 -0.06 -7.00
N HIS A 227 13.16 -0.57 -8.19
CA HIS A 227 12.18 -1.21 -9.08
C HIS A 227 11.76 -2.58 -8.55
N ALA A 228 12.66 -3.34 -7.92
CA ALA A 228 12.28 -4.59 -7.26
C ALA A 228 11.29 -4.36 -6.11
N PHE A 229 11.48 -3.29 -5.33
CA PHE A 229 10.49 -2.86 -4.36
C PHE A 229 9.18 -2.46 -5.02
N ALA A 230 9.22 -1.60 -6.04
CA ALA A 230 8.02 -1.07 -6.68
C ALA A 230 7.15 -2.16 -7.34
N LEU A 231 7.78 -3.03 -8.13
CA LEU A 231 7.11 -4.04 -8.96
C LEU A 231 6.89 -5.36 -8.21
N GLY A 232 7.77 -5.68 -7.27
CA GLY A 232 7.74 -6.94 -6.54
C GLY A 232 6.98 -6.90 -5.22
N THR A 233 7.01 -5.75 -4.54
CA THR A 233 6.44 -5.61 -3.19
C THR A 233 5.32 -4.59 -3.19
N MET A 234 5.61 -3.32 -3.50
CA MET A 234 4.67 -2.21 -3.40
C MET A 234 3.39 -2.42 -4.21
N ALA A 235 3.49 -2.53 -5.54
CA ALA A 235 2.31 -2.67 -6.39
C ALA A 235 1.54 -3.99 -6.11
N PRO A 236 2.18 -5.17 -6.01
CA PRO A 236 1.47 -6.41 -5.65
C PRO A 236 0.76 -6.33 -4.30
N PHE A 237 1.39 -5.74 -3.29
CA PHE A 237 0.81 -5.62 -1.94
C PHE A 237 -0.35 -4.63 -1.92
N PHE A 238 -0.22 -3.47 -2.58
CA PHE A 238 -1.33 -2.53 -2.72
C PHE A 238 -2.50 -3.17 -3.46
N TYR A 239 -2.26 -3.76 -4.63
CA TYR A 239 -3.31 -4.31 -5.48
C TYR A 239 -4.02 -5.48 -4.79
N SER A 240 -3.26 -6.39 -4.16
CA SER A 240 -3.81 -7.46 -3.32
C SER A 240 -4.67 -6.90 -2.20
N CYS A 241 -4.16 -5.91 -1.45
CA CYS A 241 -4.87 -5.32 -0.32
C CYS A 241 -6.16 -4.60 -0.71
N ILE A 242 -6.07 -3.72 -1.70
CA ILE A 242 -7.22 -2.95 -2.15
C ILE A 242 -8.26 -3.89 -2.74
N THR A 243 -7.87 -4.87 -3.56
CA THR A 243 -8.83 -5.84 -4.12
C THR A 243 -9.47 -6.68 -3.02
N TYR A 244 -8.71 -7.20 -2.07
CA TYR A 244 -9.25 -8.00 -0.96
C TYR A 244 -10.23 -7.21 -0.08
N SER A 245 -9.90 -5.96 0.24
CA SER A 245 -10.69 -5.11 1.15
C SER A 245 -11.88 -4.41 0.48
N THR A 246 -11.88 -4.26 -0.83
CA THR A 246 -12.88 -3.46 -1.56
C THR A 246 -13.71 -4.28 -2.54
N SER A 247 -13.09 -5.29 -3.17
CA SER A 247 -13.67 -6.12 -4.22
C SER A 247 -13.32 -7.59 -4.00
N ARG A 248 -13.55 -8.13 -2.80
CA ARG A 248 -13.12 -9.49 -2.41
C ARG A 248 -13.54 -10.59 -3.38
N TYR A 249 -14.68 -10.43 -4.04
CA TYR A 249 -15.20 -11.35 -5.07
C TYR A 249 -14.32 -11.45 -6.33
N ASN A 250 -13.38 -10.53 -6.51
CA ASN A 250 -12.40 -10.51 -7.60
C ASN A 250 -10.98 -10.88 -7.12
N TYR A 251 -10.80 -11.25 -5.84
CA TYR A 251 -9.47 -11.50 -5.28
C TYR A 251 -8.76 -12.69 -5.93
N ASP A 252 -9.52 -13.66 -6.43
CA ASP A 252 -8.96 -14.85 -7.09
C ASP A 252 -8.25 -14.53 -8.42
N GLU A 253 -8.38 -13.31 -8.96
CA GLU A 253 -7.69 -12.83 -10.17
C GLU A 253 -6.36 -12.10 -9.88
N ILE A 254 -6.05 -11.83 -8.60
CA ILE A 254 -4.84 -11.08 -8.22
C ILE A 254 -3.55 -11.79 -8.61
N TYR A 255 -3.58 -13.13 -8.76
CA TYR A 255 -2.38 -13.86 -9.16
C TYR A 255 -1.81 -13.38 -10.49
N VAL A 256 -2.67 -13.11 -11.48
CA VAL A 256 -2.27 -12.59 -12.80
C VAL A 256 -1.50 -11.29 -12.63
N ILE A 257 -2.04 -10.36 -11.84
CA ILE A 257 -1.43 -9.06 -11.57
C ILE A 257 -0.04 -9.23 -10.96
N SER A 258 0.09 -10.05 -9.90
CA SER A 258 1.37 -10.24 -9.22
C SER A 258 2.45 -10.89 -10.09
N ILE A 259 2.06 -11.80 -11.00
CA ILE A 259 2.98 -12.47 -11.92
C ILE A 259 3.45 -11.48 -12.99
N LEU A 260 2.53 -10.73 -13.60
CA LEU A 260 2.87 -9.74 -14.64
C LEU A 260 3.79 -8.64 -14.10
N LEU A 261 3.57 -8.17 -12.87
CA LEU A 261 4.45 -7.19 -12.23
C LEU A 261 5.84 -7.75 -11.92
N SER A 262 5.95 -9.00 -11.46
CA SER A 262 7.24 -9.66 -11.27
C SER A 262 7.98 -9.81 -12.61
N LEU A 263 7.26 -10.22 -13.65
CA LEU A 263 7.80 -10.33 -15.00
C LEU A 263 8.23 -8.96 -15.56
N SER A 264 7.51 -7.88 -15.27
CA SER A 264 7.92 -6.50 -15.59
C SER A 264 9.31 -6.19 -15.05
N TYR A 265 9.61 -6.59 -13.80
CA TYR A 265 10.93 -6.39 -13.21
C TYR A 265 12.02 -7.16 -13.96
N PHE A 266 11.83 -8.45 -14.23
CA PHE A 266 12.84 -9.26 -14.91
C PHE A 266 13.05 -8.85 -16.37
N LEU A 267 11.97 -8.54 -17.10
CA LEU A 267 12.04 -8.09 -18.49
C LEU A 267 12.74 -6.74 -18.64
N ARG A 268 12.84 -5.95 -17.57
CA ARG A 268 13.53 -4.66 -17.59
C ARG A 268 15.02 -4.79 -17.92
N PHE A 269 15.64 -5.93 -17.61
CA PHE A 269 17.04 -6.22 -17.95
C PHE A 269 17.22 -6.80 -19.36
N VAL A 270 16.12 -7.18 -20.02
CA VAL A 270 16.12 -7.69 -21.39
C VAL A 270 15.72 -6.58 -22.36
N TYR A 271 14.57 -5.94 -22.12
CA TYR A 271 14.06 -4.87 -22.96
C TYR A 271 13.13 -3.92 -22.17
N PHE A 272 13.62 -2.70 -21.94
CA PHE A 272 12.99 -1.70 -21.09
C PHE A 272 11.55 -1.34 -21.51
N HIS A 273 11.27 -1.18 -22.80
CA HIS A 273 9.93 -0.78 -23.25
C HIS A 273 8.88 -1.87 -23.01
N ILE A 274 9.25 -3.15 -23.13
CA ILE A 274 8.35 -4.26 -22.81
C ILE A 274 8.04 -4.27 -21.31
N SER A 275 9.04 -4.01 -20.44
CA SER A 275 8.83 -3.90 -19.00
C SER A 275 7.71 -2.92 -18.65
N GLY A 276 7.65 -1.77 -19.33
CA GLY A 276 6.58 -0.77 -19.17
C GLY A 276 5.18 -1.31 -19.49
N ILE A 277 5.03 -2.09 -20.57
CA ILE A 277 3.76 -2.75 -20.92
C ILE A 277 3.30 -3.68 -19.79
N PHE A 278 4.24 -4.43 -19.22
CA PHE A 278 4.00 -5.32 -18.09
C PHE A 278 3.77 -4.60 -16.75
N PHE A 279 3.86 -3.27 -16.70
CA PHE A 279 3.35 -2.46 -15.60
C PHE A 279 1.96 -1.88 -15.89
N VAL A 280 1.76 -1.36 -17.10
CA VAL A 280 0.48 -0.75 -17.52
C VAL A 280 -0.65 -1.79 -17.57
N ALA A 281 -0.41 -2.95 -18.17
CA ALA A 281 -1.42 -4.00 -18.30
C ALA A 281 -1.98 -4.48 -16.94
N PRO A 282 -1.16 -4.89 -15.94
CA PRO A 282 -1.69 -5.27 -14.63
C PRO A 282 -2.31 -4.09 -13.86
N SER A 283 -1.86 -2.86 -14.09
CA SER A 283 -2.47 -1.65 -13.51
C SER A 283 -3.90 -1.43 -14.03
N LEU A 284 -4.13 -1.60 -15.33
CA LEU A 284 -5.46 -1.54 -15.94
C LEU A 284 -6.35 -2.69 -15.47
N LEU A 285 -5.80 -3.91 -15.40
CA LEU A 285 -6.51 -5.06 -14.84
C LEU A 285 -6.92 -4.80 -13.39
N PHE A 286 -6.02 -4.25 -12.57
CA PHE A 286 -6.35 -3.86 -11.20
C PHE A 286 -7.52 -2.87 -11.15
N LEU A 287 -7.49 -1.79 -11.94
CA LEU A 287 -8.58 -0.82 -12.02
C LEU A 287 -9.90 -1.48 -12.42
N TYR A 288 -9.86 -2.44 -13.35
CA TYR A 288 -11.02 -3.24 -13.73
C TYR A 288 -11.56 -4.08 -12.56
N LEU A 289 -10.69 -4.75 -11.80
CA LEU A 289 -11.11 -5.55 -10.64
C LEU A 289 -11.74 -4.69 -9.53
N ILE A 290 -11.40 -3.41 -9.43
CA ILE A 290 -11.95 -2.50 -8.43
C ILE A 290 -13.01 -1.52 -8.96
N LYS A 291 -13.44 -1.67 -10.23
CA LYS A 291 -14.36 -0.71 -10.89
C LYS A 291 -15.63 -0.39 -10.11
N ASP A 292 -16.19 -1.38 -9.41
CA ASP A 292 -17.43 -1.22 -8.63
C ASP A 292 -17.25 -0.35 -7.36
N ASN A 293 -16.00 -0.06 -6.98
CA ASN A 293 -15.64 0.88 -5.91
C ASN A 293 -15.31 2.29 -6.44
N LEU A 294 -15.12 2.46 -7.75
CA LEU A 294 -14.81 3.75 -8.37
C LEU A 294 -16.09 4.46 -8.85
N THR A 295 -17.05 4.59 -7.93
CA THR A 295 -18.38 5.16 -8.25
C THR A 295 -18.76 6.26 -7.26
N LEU A 296 -19.62 7.20 -7.70
CA LEU A 296 -20.22 8.20 -6.80
C LEU A 296 -21.00 7.56 -5.65
N THR A 297 -21.62 6.40 -5.92
CA THR A 297 -22.29 5.60 -4.89
C THR A 297 -21.31 5.17 -3.80
N THR A 298 -20.14 4.66 -4.16
CA THR A 298 -19.11 4.29 -3.20
C THR A 298 -18.54 5.49 -2.47
N LEU A 299 -18.35 6.62 -3.16
CA LEU A 299 -17.92 7.85 -2.52
C LEU A 299 -18.89 8.29 -1.41
N LYS A 300 -20.20 8.25 -1.70
CA LYS A 300 -21.24 8.67 -0.76
C LYS A 300 -21.42 7.72 0.43
N TYR A 301 -21.40 6.41 0.19
CA TYR A 301 -21.81 5.41 1.18
C TYR A 301 -20.64 4.58 1.76
N GLY A 302 -19.43 4.70 1.22
CA GLY A 302 -18.27 3.91 1.64
C GLY A 302 -18.32 2.42 1.27
N MET A 303 -19.32 1.99 0.50
CA MET A 303 -19.52 0.59 0.08
C MET A 303 -19.53 0.46 -1.44
N SER A 304 -19.07 -0.68 -1.96
CA SER A 304 -19.08 -0.94 -3.40
C SER A 304 -20.51 -0.98 -3.94
N LYS A 305 -20.71 -0.51 -5.18
CA LYS A 305 -22.03 -0.49 -5.83
C LYS A 305 -22.65 -1.89 -5.87
N LYS A 306 -21.83 -2.91 -6.16
CA LYS A 306 -22.25 -4.32 -6.21
C LYS A 306 -22.77 -4.84 -4.86
N TYR A 307 -22.12 -4.46 -3.77
CA TYR A 307 -22.55 -4.87 -2.43
C TYR A 307 -23.88 -4.21 -2.03
N LEU A 308 -24.07 -2.94 -2.39
CA LEU A 308 -25.31 -2.22 -2.15
C LEU A 308 -26.49 -2.82 -2.91
N ILE A 309 -26.32 -3.16 -4.19
CA ILE A 309 -27.37 -3.81 -5.01
C ILE A 309 -27.78 -5.15 -4.38
N LYS A 310 -26.82 -5.98 -3.95
CA LYS A 310 -27.10 -7.26 -3.30
C LYS A 310 -27.84 -7.13 -1.96
N LYS A 311 -27.76 -5.98 -1.29
CA LYS A 311 -28.47 -5.74 -0.02
C LYS A 311 -29.90 -5.24 -0.22
N LEU A 312 -30.19 -4.66 -1.38
CA LEU A 312 -31.48 -4.10 -1.74
C LEU A 312 -32.42 -5.09 -2.45
N ASN A 313 -31.85 -6.18 -2.99
CA ASN A 313 -32.56 -7.32 -3.55
C ASN A 313 -32.54 -8.50 -2.57
#